data_AF-A0A2V8KZH5-F1
#
_entry.id   AF-A0A2V8KZH5-F1
#
_cell.length_a   1.000
_cell.length_b   1.000
_cell.length_c   1.000
_cell.angle_alpha   90.00
_cell.angle_beta   90.00
_cell.angle_gamma   90.00
#
_symmetry.space_group_name_H-M   'P 1'
#
loop_
_entity.id
_entity.type
_entity.pdbx_description
1 polymer ?
#
loop_
_entity_poly.entity_id
_entity_poly.type
_entity_poly.pdbx_seq_one_letter_code
_entity_poly.pdbx_strand_id
1 'polypeptide(L)'
;MRLNIVDKPPVNVCHYVATYVNEERPGELFRSSGGELDLTNDGSEERVEIGAEGSAGNPYISLYDKKTGGPIDIRWAAQDSKEWWGDDISLVLYKDGYYILYSAYGWYPIVLTQLNPSNYERVICQFETVVEEVVGEKCEDKALCELLLTKQRPSYLQFTESHQLEPGKLHLSETGAGRALAIDVDNDGKEEPIIELQYASLAGPGCAYNFFDKLNEDRNGLVDDKTHELLVAMQGLSSKHSRDPVPHCLGNTTGWFRFNGITYYETKFHGERPVSAAGEFHEVSYIKDSQVHKVCQYDFKKKVEIKVCLDCELSEKKPAAKRGQATFPEKSSQSP
;
A
#
# COMPACT_ATOMS: atom_id res chain seq x y z
N MET A 1 6.43 -27.79 -8.53
CA MET A 1 5.67 -26.95 -7.58
C MET A 1 4.21 -27.36 -7.70
N ARG A 2 3.60 -27.95 -6.65
CA ARG A 2 2.18 -28.31 -6.67
C ARG A 2 1.41 -27.09 -6.15
N LEU A 3 0.68 -26.41 -7.04
CA LEU A 3 -0.25 -25.35 -6.64
C LEU A 3 -1.34 -25.99 -5.77
N ASN A 4 -1.45 -25.56 -4.51
CA ASN A 4 -2.58 -25.92 -3.66
C ASN A 4 -3.82 -25.30 -4.30
N ILE A 5 -4.66 -26.17 -4.84
CA ILE A 5 -5.88 -25.84 -5.57
C ILE A 5 -6.81 -25.09 -4.62
N VAL A 6 -7.08 -23.83 -4.93
CA VAL A 6 -8.23 -23.09 -4.37
C VAL A 6 -9.47 -23.97 -4.54
N ASP A 7 -10.32 -24.10 -3.51
CA ASP A 7 -11.49 -25.00 -3.48
C ASP A 7 -12.43 -24.84 -4.70
N LYS A 8 -12.32 -23.72 -5.42
CA LYS A 8 -12.87 -23.53 -6.76
C LYS A 8 -11.77 -23.05 -7.70
N PRO A 9 -11.56 -23.69 -8.87
CA PRO A 9 -10.60 -23.18 -9.85
C PRO A 9 -11.04 -21.78 -10.33
N PRO A 10 -10.14 -20.79 -10.35
CA PRO A 10 -10.46 -19.45 -10.79
C PRO A 10 -10.92 -19.46 -12.25
N VAL A 11 -11.88 -18.58 -12.57
CA VAL A 11 -12.49 -18.50 -13.90
C VAL A 11 -11.48 -18.05 -14.96
N ASN A 12 -10.55 -17.17 -14.59
CA ASN A 12 -9.50 -16.62 -15.44
C ASN A 12 -8.32 -16.11 -14.60
N VAL A 13 -7.24 -15.69 -15.27
CA VAL A 13 -6.00 -15.23 -14.62
C VAL A 13 -6.23 -14.01 -13.71
N CYS A 14 -7.17 -13.13 -14.04
CA CYS A 14 -7.47 -11.96 -13.21
C CYS A 14 -8.07 -12.37 -11.86
N HIS A 15 -9.04 -13.31 -11.88
CA HIS A 15 -9.61 -13.88 -10.65
C HIS A 15 -8.55 -14.67 -9.88
N TYR A 16 -7.69 -15.40 -10.58
CA TYR A 16 -6.59 -16.13 -9.95
C TYR A 16 -5.67 -15.21 -9.14
N VAL A 17 -5.21 -14.09 -9.74
CA VAL A 17 -4.39 -13.09 -9.05
C VAL A 17 -5.16 -12.48 -7.87
N ALA A 18 -6.37 -11.96 -8.10
CA ALA A 18 -7.15 -11.32 -7.05
C ALA A 18 -7.43 -12.25 -5.87
N THR A 19 -7.78 -13.52 -6.13
CA THR A 19 -8.04 -14.52 -5.08
C THR A 19 -6.82 -14.77 -4.21
N TYR A 20 -5.66 -15.06 -4.79
CA TYR A 20 -4.46 -15.35 -3.99
C TYR A 20 -3.95 -14.14 -3.20
N VAL A 21 -4.04 -12.93 -3.78
CA VAL A 21 -3.63 -11.72 -3.04
C VAL A 21 -4.58 -11.46 -1.86
N ASN A 22 -5.89 -11.67 -2.05
CA ASN A 22 -6.90 -11.56 -0.99
C ASN A 22 -6.79 -12.66 0.08
N GLU A 23 -6.30 -13.84 -0.28
CA GLU A 23 -6.00 -14.94 0.66
C GLU A 23 -4.62 -14.78 1.34
N GLU A 24 -3.93 -13.65 1.15
CA GLU A 24 -2.58 -13.40 1.69
C GLU A 24 -1.53 -14.42 1.25
N ARG A 25 -1.69 -14.99 0.05
CA ARG A 25 -0.78 -15.97 -0.55
C ARG A 25 -0.11 -15.48 -1.85
N PRO A 26 0.28 -14.19 -1.98
CA PRO A 26 0.91 -13.69 -3.22
C PRO A 26 2.20 -14.44 -3.57
N GLY A 27 3.00 -14.82 -2.56
CA GLY A 27 4.26 -15.54 -2.77
C GLY A 27 4.12 -16.93 -3.40
N GLU A 28 2.91 -17.50 -3.44
CA GLU A 28 2.67 -18.76 -4.16
C GLU A 28 2.46 -18.56 -5.67
N LEU A 29 2.07 -17.35 -6.07
CA LEU A 29 1.84 -16.99 -7.46
C LEU A 29 3.09 -16.49 -8.17
N PHE A 30 3.92 -15.75 -7.43
CA PHE A 30 4.86 -14.83 -8.02
C PHE A 30 6.26 -15.41 -8.10
N ARG A 31 6.84 -15.30 -9.30
CA ARG A 31 8.29 -15.39 -9.48
C ARG A 31 8.85 -13.97 -9.54
N SER A 32 9.48 -13.57 -8.45
CA SER A 32 10.19 -12.28 -8.32
C SER A 32 11.62 -12.34 -8.88
N SER A 33 12.08 -13.52 -9.27
CA SER A 33 13.32 -13.72 -10.01
C SER A 33 12.98 -14.10 -11.44
N GLY A 34 13.62 -13.44 -12.41
CA GLY A 34 13.62 -13.88 -13.79
C GLY A 34 14.19 -15.30 -13.96
N GLY A 35 14.40 -15.73 -15.21
CA GLY A 35 14.88 -17.07 -15.52
C GLY A 35 14.71 -17.40 -16.98
N GLU A 36 14.81 -18.68 -17.32
CA GLU A 36 14.51 -19.17 -18.66
C GLU A 36 13.02 -19.50 -18.77
N LEU A 37 12.27 -18.69 -19.51
CA LEU A 37 10.80 -18.74 -19.59
C LEU A 37 10.35 -18.34 -21.00
N ASP A 38 9.35 -19.00 -21.54
CA ASP A 38 8.63 -18.54 -22.75
C ASP A 38 7.64 -17.43 -22.34
N LEU A 39 8.16 -16.22 -22.17
CA LEU A 39 7.38 -15.06 -21.76
C LEU A 39 6.65 -14.44 -22.96
N THR A 40 7.21 -14.56 -24.17
CA THR A 40 6.59 -14.07 -25.41
C THR A 40 5.45 -14.97 -25.91
N ASN A 41 5.31 -16.17 -25.35
CA ASN A 41 4.33 -17.19 -25.71
C ASN A 41 4.48 -17.65 -27.19
N ASP A 42 5.71 -17.69 -27.70
CA ASP A 42 6.03 -18.10 -29.07
C ASP A 42 6.49 -19.57 -29.20
N GLY A 43 6.65 -20.26 -28.06
CA GLY A 43 7.14 -21.64 -27.97
C GLY A 43 8.65 -21.75 -27.72
N SER A 44 9.37 -20.65 -27.57
CA SER A 44 10.81 -20.58 -27.26
C SER A 44 11.04 -19.90 -25.91
N GLU A 45 11.98 -20.41 -25.13
CA GLU A 45 12.35 -19.76 -23.86
C GLU A 45 13.27 -18.56 -24.10
N GLU A 46 12.96 -17.43 -23.46
CA GLU A 46 13.83 -16.27 -23.30
C GLU A 46 14.54 -16.29 -21.95
N ARG A 47 15.70 -15.63 -21.87
CA ARG A 47 16.27 -15.23 -20.58
C ARG A 47 15.58 -13.95 -20.13
N VAL A 48 14.79 -14.05 -19.07
CA VAL A 48 14.09 -12.93 -18.44
C VAL A 48 14.88 -12.44 -17.25
N GLU A 49 15.06 -11.13 -17.14
CA GLU A 49 15.68 -10.47 -16.00
C GLU A 49 14.70 -9.44 -15.43
N ILE A 50 14.48 -9.49 -14.13
CA ILE A 50 13.67 -8.51 -13.38
C ILE A 50 14.61 -7.86 -12.38
N GLY A 51 14.61 -6.54 -12.35
CA GLY A 51 15.46 -5.76 -11.48
C GLY A 51 14.86 -4.42 -11.14
N ALA A 52 15.63 -3.59 -10.45
CA ALA A 52 15.28 -2.22 -10.11
C ALA A 52 16.45 -1.29 -10.49
N GLU A 53 16.15 -0.12 -11.04
CA GLU A 53 17.14 0.86 -11.45
C GLU A 53 16.90 2.26 -10.87
N GLY A 54 17.99 3.04 -10.80
CA GLY A 54 17.96 4.41 -10.28
C GLY A 54 17.84 4.51 -8.75
N SER A 55 17.95 5.73 -8.23
CA SER A 55 17.84 5.99 -6.77
C SER A 55 16.42 5.79 -6.24
N ALA A 56 15.43 5.79 -7.12
CA ALA A 56 14.03 5.52 -6.79
C ALA A 56 13.69 4.02 -6.78
N GLY A 57 14.61 3.15 -7.25
CA GLY A 57 14.37 1.71 -7.33
C GLY A 57 13.24 1.34 -8.30
N ASN A 58 13.16 2.01 -9.45
CA ASN A 58 12.10 1.76 -10.43
C ASN A 58 12.25 0.34 -10.99
N PRO A 59 11.21 -0.51 -10.92
CA PRO A 59 11.32 -1.87 -11.41
C PRO A 59 11.38 -1.91 -12.94
N TYR A 60 12.14 -2.85 -13.48
CA TYR A 60 12.22 -3.10 -14.92
C TYR A 60 12.20 -4.60 -15.23
N ILE A 61 11.81 -4.93 -16.46
CA ILE A 61 11.90 -6.26 -17.04
C ILE A 61 12.65 -6.20 -18.37
N SER A 62 13.62 -7.10 -18.53
CA SER A 62 14.45 -7.23 -19.74
C SER A 62 14.37 -8.67 -20.26
N LEU A 63 14.27 -8.81 -21.58
CA LEU A 63 14.28 -10.12 -22.26
C LEU A 63 15.51 -10.22 -23.15
N TYR A 64 16.10 -11.42 -23.19
CA TYR A 64 17.20 -11.75 -24.09
C TYR A 64 16.90 -13.06 -24.82
N ASP A 65 17.14 -13.07 -26.13
CA ASP A 65 17.04 -14.27 -26.93
C ASP A 65 18.09 -15.29 -26.46
N LYS A 66 17.64 -16.49 -26.09
CA LYS A 66 18.50 -17.51 -25.46
C LYS A 66 19.59 -18.02 -26.41
N LYS A 67 19.37 -17.99 -27.72
CA LYS A 67 20.32 -18.54 -28.72
C LYS A 67 21.43 -17.55 -29.06
N THR A 68 21.08 -16.27 -29.17
CA THR A 68 21.96 -15.19 -29.63
C THR A 68 22.49 -14.34 -28.47
N GLY A 69 21.82 -14.36 -27.32
CA GLY A 69 22.07 -13.46 -26.19
C GLY A 69 21.67 -12.00 -26.46
N GLY A 70 21.06 -11.72 -27.63
CA GLY A 70 20.66 -10.37 -28.02
C GLY A 70 19.44 -9.90 -27.24
N PRO A 71 19.34 -8.59 -26.92
CA PRO A 71 18.16 -8.05 -26.25
C PRO A 71 16.92 -8.16 -27.15
N ILE A 72 15.77 -8.40 -26.54
CA ILE A 72 14.46 -8.40 -27.18
C ILE A 72 13.72 -7.16 -26.72
N ASP A 73 13.40 -6.27 -27.67
CA ASP A 73 12.65 -5.05 -27.38
C ASP A 73 11.17 -5.38 -27.12
N ILE A 74 10.71 -5.06 -25.92
CA ILE A 74 9.28 -5.09 -25.57
C ILE A 74 8.60 -3.85 -26.17
N ARG A 75 7.52 -4.06 -26.89
CA ARG A 75 6.67 -2.99 -27.42
C ARG A 75 5.42 -2.87 -26.56
N TRP A 76 5.21 -1.71 -25.94
CA TRP A 76 3.98 -1.45 -25.21
C TRP A 76 2.90 -0.81 -26.12
N ALA A 77 1.63 -1.07 -25.82
CA ALA A 77 0.56 -0.19 -26.26
C ALA A 77 0.81 1.20 -25.64
N ALA A 78 0.92 2.25 -26.47
CA ALA A 78 0.91 3.62 -25.98
C ALA A 78 -0.50 3.98 -25.47
N GLN A 79 -0.92 3.36 -24.36
CA GLN A 79 -2.04 3.80 -23.55
C GLN A 79 -1.42 4.54 -22.36
N ASP A 80 -1.64 5.85 -22.32
CA ASP A 80 -1.37 6.79 -21.21
C ASP A 80 -0.35 6.28 -20.18
N SER A 81 0.90 6.19 -20.64
CA SER A 81 2.02 5.49 -20.00
C SER A 81 2.53 6.11 -18.69
N LYS A 82 1.72 6.93 -18.01
CA LYS A 82 2.06 7.57 -16.73
C LYS A 82 1.38 6.94 -15.53
N GLU A 83 0.36 6.09 -15.71
CA GLU A 83 -0.52 5.67 -14.60
C GLU A 83 -0.28 4.24 -14.09
N TRP A 84 0.57 3.43 -14.75
CA TRP A 84 0.76 2.00 -14.39
C TRP A 84 2.07 1.69 -13.68
N TRP A 85 2.78 2.72 -13.21
CA TRP A 85 4.11 2.53 -12.63
C TRP A 85 3.93 1.95 -11.22
N GLY A 86 4.16 0.65 -11.11
CA GLY A 86 4.32 -0.05 -9.85
C GLY A 86 5.72 0.14 -9.27
N ASP A 87 5.89 -0.21 -8.00
CA ASP A 87 7.20 -0.34 -7.35
C ASP A 87 7.77 -1.77 -7.43
N ASP A 88 6.97 -2.73 -7.94
CA ASP A 88 7.40 -4.11 -8.18
C ASP A 88 6.85 -4.72 -9.47
N ILE A 89 7.60 -5.68 -10.03
CA ILE A 89 7.22 -6.50 -11.19
C ILE A 89 7.38 -7.98 -10.80
N SER A 90 6.35 -8.77 -11.09
CA SER A 90 6.35 -10.21 -10.84
C SER A 90 5.79 -11.00 -12.01
N LEU A 91 6.27 -12.23 -12.20
CA LEU A 91 5.72 -13.14 -13.20
C LEU A 91 4.68 -14.06 -12.59
N VAL A 92 3.52 -14.15 -13.23
CA VAL A 92 2.41 -15.03 -12.85
C VAL A 92 2.31 -16.16 -13.87
N LEU A 93 2.49 -17.40 -13.42
CA LEU A 93 2.18 -18.57 -14.23
C LEU A 93 0.71 -18.94 -14.06
N TYR A 94 -0.04 -18.96 -15.16
CA TYR A 94 -1.43 -19.42 -15.15
C TYR A 94 -1.69 -20.33 -16.35
N LYS A 95 -2.12 -21.56 -16.07
CA LYS A 95 -2.17 -22.66 -17.05
C LYS A 95 -0.79 -22.84 -17.68
N ASP A 96 -0.67 -22.64 -18.98
CA ASP A 96 0.54 -22.86 -19.77
C ASP A 96 1.20 -21.55 -20.24
N GLY A 97 0.81 -20.40 -19.67
CA GLY A 97 1.32 -19.08 -20.08
C GLY A 97 1.80 -18.22 -18.91
N TYR A 98 2.77 -17.35 -19.20
CA TYR A 98 3.28 -16.36 -18.26
C TYR A 98 2.64 -14.99 -18.52
N TYR A 99 2.40 -14.29 -17.41
CA TYR A 99 1.85 -12.93 -17.37
C TYR A 99 2.76 -12.05 -16.52
N ILE A 100 2.81 -10.77 -16.84
CA ILE A 100 3.59 -9.78 -16.10
C ILE A 100 2.63 -9.01 -15.20
N LEU A 101 2.87 -9.03 -13.90
CA LEU A 101 2.10 -8.31 -12.91
C LEU A 101 2.91 -7.13 -12.39
N TYR A 102 2.35 -5.93 -12.56
CA TYR A 102 2.85 -4.71 -11.93
C TYR A 102 2.10 -4.47 -10.63
N SER A 103 2.85 -4.22 -9.56
CA SER A 103 2.30 -4.01 -8.21
C SER A 103 2.84 -2.74 -7.56
N ALA A 104 2.08 -2.18 -6.62
CA ALA A 104 2.56 -1.15 -5.68
C ALA A 104 2.57 -1.70 -4.25
N TYR A 105 3.28 -1.01 -3.35
CA TYR A 105 3.24 -1.25 -1.90
C TYR A 105 3.46 -2.72 -1.55
N GLY A 106 4.41 -3.35 -2.24
CA GLY A 106 4.76 -4.77 -2.12
C GLY A 106 3.95 -5.68 -3.05
N TRP A 107 2.64 -5.80 -2.86
CA TRP A 107 1.81 -6.79 -3.57
C TRP A 107 0.42 -6.30 -3.95
N TYR A 108 0.25 -4.99 -4.16
CA TYR A 108 -1.05 -4.43 -4.52
C TYR A 108 -1.11 -4.41 -6.03
N PRO A 109 -1.79 -5.39 -6.65
CA PRO A 109 -1.78 -5.48 -8.10
C PRO A 109 -2.38 -4.21 -8.70
N ILE A 110 -1.75 -3.70 -9.74
CA ILE A 110 -2.21 -2.55 -10.51
C ILE A 110 -2.72 -3.03 -11.86
N VAL A 111 -1.84 -3.71 -12.61
CA VAL A 111 -2.15 -4.18 -13.95
C VAL A 111 -1.45 -5.52 -14.19
N LEU A 112 -2.18 -6.44 -14.81
CA LEU A 112 -1.65 -7.69 -15.33
C LEU A 112 -1.64 -7.61 -16.86
N THR A 113 -0.51 -7.92 -17.45
CA THR A 113 -0.27 -7.88 -18.89
C THR A 113 0.21 -9.23 -19.40
N GLN A 114 0.23 -9.37 -20.73
CA GLN A 114 0.79 -10.52 -21.42
C GLN A 114 1.57 -10.05 -22.65
N LEU A 115 2.73 -10.64 -22.90
CA LEU A 115 3.44 -10.50 -24.17
C LEU A 115 2.90 -11.51 -25.19
N ASN A 116 2.76 -11.05 -26.43
CA ASN A 116 2.50 -11.92 -27.56
C ASN A 116 3.78 -12.25 -28.35
N PRO A 117 3.74 -13.17 -29.34
CA PRO A 117 4.91 -13.55 -30.14
C PRO A 117 5.55 -12.43 -30.97
N SER A 118 4.95 -11.24 -31.01
CA SER A 118 5.53 -10.04 -31.64
C SER A 118 6.16 -9.11 -30.60
N ASN A 119 6.40 -9.60 -29.38
CA ASN A 119 6.91 -8.89 -28.21
C ASN A 119 6.05 -7.68 -27.82
N TYR A 120 4.76 -7.74 -28.17
CA TYR A 120 3.83 -6.68 -27.87
C TYR A 120 3.09 -6.97 -26.57
N GLU A 121 3.22 -6.05 -25.62
CA GLU A 121 2.62 -6.13 -24.30
C GLU A 121 1.19 -5.57 -24.32
N ARG A 122 0.25 -6.42 -23.92
CA ARG A 122 -1.17 -6.09 -23.85
C ARG A 122 -1.68 -6.23 -22.42
N VAL A 123 -2.45 -5.24 -21.97
CA VAL A 123 -3.20 -5.30 -20.71
C VAL A 123 -4.28 -6.37 -20.76
N ILE A 124 -4.29 -7.24 -19.77
CA ILE A 124 -5.31 -8.29 -19.57
C ILE A 124 -6.32 -7.84 -18.51
N CYS A 125 -5.82 -7.32 -17.38
CA CYS A 125 -6.67 -6.83 -16.30
C CYS A 125 -6.06 -5.60 -15.61
N GLN A 126 -6.93 -4.74 -15.11
CA GLN A 126 -6.59 -3.68 -14.17
C GLN A 126 -7.26 -3.98 -12.84
N PHE A 127 -6.55 -3.73 -11.76
CA PHE A 127 -6.98 -3.99 -10.39
C PHE A 127 -7.11 -2.68 -9.61
N GLU A 128 -7.96 -2.69 -8.60
CA GLU A 128 -7.95 -1.71 -7.54
C GLU A 128 -7.74 -2.43 -6.22
N THR A 129 -6.79 -1.96 -5.42
CA THR A 129 -6.67 -2.41 -4.04
C THR A 129 -7.31 -1.35 -3.14
N VAL A 130 -8.35 -1.75 -2.43
CA VAL A 130 -8.99 -0.95 -1.39
C VAL A 130 -8.40 -1.37 -0.05
N VAL A 131 -7.95 -0.40 0.74
CA VAL A 131 -7.57 -0.64 2.13
C VAL A 131 -8.65 -0.04 3.01
N GLU A 132 -9.24 -0.89 3.84
CA GLU A 132 -10.24 -0.50 4.84
C GLU A 132 -9.56 -0.42 6.20
N GLU A 133 -9.75 0.72 6.85
CA GLU A 133 -9.37 0.91 8.25
C GLU A 133 -10.46 0.35 9.16
N VAL A 134 -10.09 -0.52 10.11
CA VAL A 134 -11.03 -1.14 11.04
C VAL A 134 -10.51 -1.05 12.48
N VAL A 135 -11.42 -1.01 13.44
CA VAL A 135 -11.05 -1.08 14.86
C VAL A 135 -10.33 -2.41 15.12
N GLY A 136 -9.10 -2.34 15.64
CA GLY A 136 -8.31 -3.51 15.95
C GLY A 136 -8.76 -4.21 17.23
N GLU A 137 -8.23 -5.41 17.46
CA GLU A 137 -8.63 -6.25 18.60
C GLU A 137 -8.28 -5.62 19.96
N LYS A 138 -7.23 -4.80 20.02
CA LYS A 138 -6.77 -4.10 21.21
C LYS A 138 -7.34 -2.68 21.27
N CYS A 139 -8.65 -2.57 21.49
CA CYS A 139 -9.29 -1.29 21.80
C CYS A 139 -9.91 -1.31 23.21
N GLU A 140 -9.50 -0.36 24.06
CA GLU A 140 -10.01 -0.22 25.43
C GLU A 140 -11.39 0.47 25.47
N ASP A 141 -11.61 1.45 24.57
CA ASP A 141 -12.88 2.16 24.42
C ASP A 141 -13.45 1.96 23.02
N LYS A 142 -14.18 0.86 22.85
CA LYS A 142 -14.78 0.47 21.57
C LYS A 142 -15.68 1.56 20.97
N ALA A 143 -16.44 2.26 21.80
CA ALA A 143 -17.37 3.29 21.32
C ALA A 143 -16.62 4.50 20.77
N LEU A 144 -15.53 4.91 21.42
CA LEU A 144 -14.67 5.98 20.91
C LEU A 144 -13.97 5.55 19.61
N CYS A 145 -13.33 4.37 19.55
CA CYS A 145 -12.63 3.97 18.31
C CYS A 145 -13.60 3.78 17.13
N GLU A 146 -14.81 3.25 17.35
CA GLU A 146 -15.83 3.20 16.28
C GLU A 146 -16.27 4.61 15.85
N LEU A 147 -16.47 5.54 16.78
CA LEU A 147 -16.86 6.92 16.49
C LEU A 147 -15.82 7.65 15.60
N LEU A 148 -14.54 7.42 15.84
CA LEU A 148 -13.43 8.08 15.13
C LEU A 148 -13.30 7.67 13.66
N LEU A 149 -13.89 6.55 13.26
CA LEU A 149 -14.02 6.11 11.86
C LEU A 149 -15.20 6.76 11.13
N THR A 150 -16.07 7.49 11.84
CA THR A 150 -17.25 8.12 11.26
C THR A 150 -17.05 9.60 10.96
N LYS A 151 -17.96 10.17 10.18
CA LYS A 151 -18.05 11.63 9.96
C LYS A 151 -18.47 12.42 11.21
N GLN A 152 -18.92 11.75 12.27
CA GLN A 152 -19.38 12.38 13.53
C GLN A 152 -18.29 12.43 14.60
N ARG A 153 -17.04 12.09 14.23
CA ARG A 153 -15.89 12.17 15.13
C ARG A 153 -15.70 13.55 15.77
N PRO A 154 -15.11 13.63 16.97
CA PRO A 154 -14.71 14.90 17.57
C PRO A 154 -13.78 15.69 16.64
N SER A 155 -13.98 17.01 16.61
CA SER A 155 -13.08 17.91 15.90
C SER A 155 -11.75 18.04 16.63
N TYR A 156 -10.66 18.15 15.88
CA TYR A 156 -9.37 18.48 16.45
C TYR A 156 -9.37 19.90 17.02
N LEU A 157 -8.68 20.05 18.16
CA LEU A 157 -8.29 21.33 18.73
C LEU A 157 -7.43 22.08 17.72
N GLN A 158 -7.73 23.37 17.54
CA GLN A 158 -7.11 24.19 16.50
C GLN A 158 -5.93 24.95 17.09
N PHE A 159 -4.73 24.67 16.60
CA PHE A 159 -3.53 25.44 16.90
C PHE A 159 -3.53 26.66 15.98
N THR A 160 -3.72 27.86 16.55
CA THR A 160 -3.88 29.11 15.79
C THR A 160 -2.77 30.11 16.03
N GLU A 161 -2.07 30.03 17.15
CA GLU A 161 -1.01 30.97 17.51
C GLU A 161 0.30 30.58 16.83
N SER A 162 0.73 31.33 15.82
CA SER A 162 2.05 31.09 15.23
C SER A 162 3.12 31.33 16.28
N HIS A 163 4.05 30.38 16.40
CA HIS A 163 5.07 30.43 17.44
C HIS A 163 6.46 30.24 16.83
N GLN A 164 7.47 30.93 17.37
CA GLN A 164 8.86 30.76 16.94
C GLN A 164 9.70 30.38 18.15
N LEU A 165 10.61 29.42 17.95
CA LEU A 165 11.60 29.04 18.94
C LEU A 165 12.88 29.82 18.70
N GLU A 166 13.61 30.14 19.76
CA GLU A 166 14.92 30.77 19.64
C GLU A 166 15.92 29.83 18.93
N PRO A 167 16.83 30.37 18.10
CA PRO A 167 17.87 29.58 17.48
C PRO A 167 18.66 28.75 18.50
N GLY A 168 18.79 27.45 18.25
CA GLY A 168 19.52 26.52 19.14
C GLY A 168 18.73 26.03 20.36
N LYS A 169 17.48 26.44 20.57
CA LYS A 169 16.57 25.86 21.58
C LYS A 169 15.78 24.64 21.08
N LEU A 170 15.84 24.38 19.78
CA LEU A 170 15.35 23.16 19.15
C LEU A 170 16.55 22.31 18.74
N HIS A 171 16.80 21.22 19.46
CA HIS A 171 17.93 20.31 19.19
C HIS A 171 17.57 19.18 18.21
N LEU A 172 16.47 19.32 17.48
CA LEU A 172 16.00 18.37 16.47
C LEU A 172 16.36 18.91 15.08
N SER A 173 17.23 18.19 14.38
CA SER A 173 17.61 18.51 13.00
C SER A 173 16.37 18.49 12.10
N GLU A 174 16.37 19.32 11.06
CA GLU A 174 15.32 19.33 10.02
C GLU A 174 13.90 19.53 10.55
N THR A 175 13.77 20.11 11.76
CA THR A 175 12.49 20.35 12.43
C THR A 175 12.19 21.84 12.49
N GLY A 176 10.99 22.22 12.06
CA GLY A 176 10.44 23.57 12.16
C GLY A 176 9.42 23.69 13.28
N ALA A 177 9.31 24.89 13.84
CA ALA A 177 8.26 25.26 14.79
C ALA A 177 6.99 25.72 14.03
N GLY A 178 5.84 25.22 14.46
CA GLY A 178 4.53 25.54 13.90
C GLY A 178 3.73 26.47 14.79
N ARG A 179 2.56 25.99 15.21
CA ARG A 179 1.59 26.77 15.99
C ARG A 179 1.47 26.21 17.40
N ALA A 180 1.05 27.03 18.35
CA ALA A 180 0.87 26.66 19.74
C ALA A 180 -0.59 26.76 20.21
N LEU A 181 -0.91 26.03 21.27
CA LEU A 181 -2.18 26.04 21.98
C LEU A 181 -1.97 25.59 23.43
N ALA A 182 -2.71 26.19 24.37
CA ALA A 182 -2.78 25.68 25.75
C ALA A 182 -3.76 24.51 25.83
N ILE A 183 -3.31 23.34 26.26
CA ILE A 183 -4.14 22.14 26.40
C ILE A 183 -3.76 21.37 27.67
N ASP A 184 -4.74 20.72 28.30
CA ASP A 184 -4.53 19.81 29.43
C ASP A 184 -4.12 18.44 28.87
N VAL A 185 -2.81 18.21 28.74
CA VAL A 185 -2.26 17.02 28.06
C VAL A 185 -2.30 15.76 28.90
N ASP A 186 -2.11 15.89 30.21
CA ASP A 186 -2.02 14.78 31.15
C ASP A 186 -3.30 14.55 31.97
N ASN A 187 -4.36 15.29 31.62
CA ASN A 187 -5.70 15.19 32.19
C ASN A 187 -5.70 15.44 33.71
N ASP A 188 -4.85 16.35 34.20
CA ASP A 188 -4.76 16.76 35.59
C ASP A 188 -5.61 18.02 35.92
N GLY A 189 -6.21 18.62 34.90
CA GLY A 189 -7.04 19.82 35.00
C GLY A 189 -6.29 21.15 34.82
N LYS A 190 -4.99 21.13 34.53
CA LYS A 190 -4.19 22.31 34.18
C LYS A 190 -3.84 22.29 32.71
N GLU A 191 -3.84 23.47 32.07
CA GLU A 191 -3.44 23.58 30.67
C GLU A 191 -1.96 23.96 30.55
N GLU A 192 -1.24 23.29 29.66
CA GLU A 192 0.14 23.59 29.31
C GLU A 192 0.28 24.11 27.87
N PRO A 193 1.25 25.00 27.61
CA PRO A 193 1.51 25.49 26.26
C PRO A 193 2.18 24.39 25.43
N ILE A 194 1.44 23.82 24.49
CA ILE A 194 1.92 22.82 23.55
C ILE A 194 2.15 23.46 22.19
N ILE A 195 3.22 23.07 21.51
CA ILE A 195 3.57 23.51 20.17
C ILE A 195 3.55 22.35 19.19
N GLU A 196 2.99 22.56 18.01
CA GLU A 196 3.14 21.68 16.85
C GLU A 196 4.53 21.90 16.23
N LEU A 197 5.24 20.81 16.00
CA LEU A 197 6.54 20.73 15.37
C LEU A 197 6.42 19.91 14.09
N GLN A 198 7.12 20.32 13.05
CA GLN A 198 7.16 19.60 11.78
C GLN A 198 8.59 19.19 11.47
N TYR A 199 8.84 17.89 11.48
CA TYR A 199 10.06 17.32 10.91
C TYR A 199 9.89 17.19 9.39
N ALA A 200 10.88 17.63 8.62
CA ALA A 200 10.90 17.55 7.16
C ALA A 200 12.32 17.32 6.63
N SER A 201 12.67 16.06 6.33
CA SER A 201 13.91 15.72 5.64
C SER A 201 13.75 15.80 4.13
N LEU A 202 14.68 16.50 3.48
CA LEU A 202 14.71 16.68 2.02
C LEU A 202 15.57 15.62 1.31
N ALA A 203 16.07 14.61 2.03
CA ALA A 203 16.85 13.52 1.45
C ALA A 203 15.95 12.45 0.80
N GLY A 204 16.29 12.00 -0.41
CA GLY A 204 15.60 10.91 -1.10
C GLY A 204 14.14 11.24 -1.44
N PRO A 205 13.17 10.33 -1.21
CA PRO A 205 11.74 10.57 -1.47
C PRO A 205 11.11 11.64 -0.55
N GLY A 206 11.87 12.17 0.42
CA GLY A 206 11.39 13.10 1.42
C GLY A 206 10.72 12.38 2.59
N CYS A 207 10.88 12.92 3.80
CA CYS A 207 10.25 12.41 5.00
C CYS A 207 9.65 13.58 5.75
N ALA A 208 8.34 13.55 6.02
CA ALA A 208 7.66 14.58 6.80
C ALA A 208 6.89 13.92 7.95
N TYR A 209 6.83 14.59 9.10
CA TYR A 209 6.05 14.13 10.24
C TYR A 209 5.76 15.31 11.17
N ASN A 210 4.50 15.46 11.56
CA ASN A 210 4.08 16.43 12.57
C ASN A 210 3.99 15.75 13.93
N PHE A 211 4.44 16.45 14.96
CA PHE A 211 4.38 16.01 16.35
C PHE A 211 4.24 17.23 17.26
N PHE A 212 4.05 17.00 18.55
CA PHE A 212 3.80 18.04 19.54
C PHE A 212 4.76 17.94 20.70
N ASP A 213 5.11 19.08 21.29
CA ASP A 213 5.92 19.12 22.50
C ASP A 213 5.54 20.31 23.39
N LYS A 214 6.01 20.30 24.64
CA LYS A 214 5.73 21.32 25.63
C LYS A 214 6.72 22.47 25.56
N LEU A 215 6.19 23.68 25.45
CA LEU A 215 6.98 24.91 25.56
C LEU A 215 7.41 25.15 27.01
N ASN A 216 8.60 25.72 27.18
CA ASN A 216 9.04 26.22 28.48
C ASN A 216 8.24 27.46 28.94
N GLU A 217 8.46 27.90 30.19
CA GLU A 217 7.73 29.03 30.78
C GLU A 217 7.85 30.32 29.95
N ASP A 218 9.05 30.58 29.41
CA ASP A 218 9.35 31.73 28.55
C ASP A 218 8.77 31.58 27.12
N ARG A 219 8.24 30.41 26.78
CA ARG A 219 7.77 30.03 25.45
C ARG A 219 8.81 30.34 24.36
N ASN A 220 10.08 30.07 24.59
CA ASN A 220 11.14 30.27 23.58
C ASN A 220 11.91 28.99 23.26
N GLY A 221 11.60 27.90 23.96
CA GLY A 221 12.21 26.59 23.79
C GLY A 221 11.29 25.48 24.27
N LEU A 222 11.78 24.24 24.16
CA LEU A 222 11.09 23.07 24.68
C LEU A 222 11.52 22.81 26.13
N VAL A 223 10.60 22.24 26.91
CA VAL A 223 10.89 21.78 28.27
C VAL A 223 11.46 20.36 28.21
N ASP A 224 12.49 20.10 29.01
CA ASP A 224 13.06 18.75 29.19
C ASP A 224 12.62 18.22 30.57
N ASP A 225 11.36 17.74 30.63
CA ASP A 225 10.76 17.18 31.84
C ASP A 225 10.02 15.86 31.55
N LYS A 226 9.39 15.29 32.58
CA LYS A 226 8.62 14.04 32.44
C LYS A 226 7.47 14.14 31.43
N THR A 227 6.90 15.34 31.22
CA THR A 227 5.87 15.56 30.21
C THR A 227 6.45 15.35 28.81
N HIS A 228 7.65 15.88 28.56
CA HIS A 228 8.37 15.65 27.30
C HIS A 228 8.58 14.16 27.04
N GLU A 229 9.06 13.40 28.04
CA GLU A 229 9.24 11.95 27.90
C GLU A 229 7.92 11.22 27.55
N LEU A 230 6.81 11.62 28.18
CA LEU A 230 5.49 11.04 27.92
C LEU A 230 4.96 11.43 26.54
N LEU A 231 5.15 12.67 26.10
CA LEU A 231 4.77 13.13 24.76
C LEU A 231 5.60 12.41 23.68
N VAL A 232 6.90 12.27 23.87
CA VAL A 232 7.79 11.50 22.98
C VAL A 232 7.31 10.05 22.88
N ALA A 233 7.06 9.41 24.02
CA ALA A 233 6.61 8.02 24.08
C ALA A 233 5.23 7.82 23.42
N MET A 234 4.29 8.72 23.70
CA MET A 234 2.93 8.66 23.16
C MET A 234 2.90 8.77 21.63
N GLN A 235 3.80 9.58 21.07
CA GLN A 235 3.87 9.85 19.63
C GLN A 235 4.79 8.87 18.88
N GLY A 236 5.38 7.91 19.58
CA GLY A 236 6.29 6.91 19.03
C GLY A 236 7.64 7.48 18.57
N LEU A 237 8.02 8.67 19.05
CA LEU A 237 9.28 9.30 18.68
C LEU A 237 10.46 8.58 19.33
N SER A 238 11.61 8.55 18.64
CA SER A 238 12.85 8.03 19.23
C SER A 238 13.38 9.01 20.28
N SER A 239 13.49 8.56 21.54
CA SER A 239 14.09 9.32 22.63
C SER A 239 15.62 9.45 22.54
N LYS A 240 16.25 8.65 21.68
CA LYS A 240 17.69 8.77 21.39
C LYS A 240 17.86 9.74 20.23
N HIS A 241 18.93 10.54 20.25
CA HIS A 241 19.39 11.43 19.17
C HIS A 241 19.67 10.67 17.86
N SER A 242 18.66 10.04 17.28
CA SER A 242 18.67 9.51 15.94
C SER A 242 18.56 10.68 14.98
N ARG A 243 19.20 10.53 13.83
CA ARG A 243 19.10 11.49 12.73
C ARG A 243 17.64 11.72 12.33
N ASP A 244 16.83 10.66 12.43
CA ASP A 244 15.42 10.65 12.09
C ASP A 244 14.66 10.27 13.37
N PRO A 245 14.07 11.25 14.09
CA PRO A 245 13.40 11.00 15.36
C PRO A 245 11.99 10.41 15.19
N VAL A 246 11.51 10.30 13.94
CA VAL A 246 10.13 9.99 13.59
C VAL A 246 9.92 8.49 13.35
N PRO A 247 8.77 7.92 13.73
CA PRO A 247 8.55 6.49 13.61
C PRO A 247 8.29 6.00 12.18
N HIS A 248 7.86 6.88 11.27
CA HIS A 248 7.50 6.55 9.88
C HIS A 248 7.81 7.75 8.98
N CYS A 249 8.14 7.49 7.71
CA CYS A 249 8.45 8.54 6.72
C CYS A 249 7.35 8.80 5.67
N LEU A 250 6.10 8.48 6.00
CA LEU A 250 4.96 8.59 5.08
C LEU A 250 4.09 9.83 5.32
N GLY A 251 4.53 10.75 6.20
CA GLY A 251 3.63 11.78 6.72
C GLY A 251 2.70 11.22 7.79
N ASN A 252 1.96 12.13 8.44
CA ASN A 252 0.90 11.77 9.35
C ASN A 252 -0.18 12.86 9.36
N THR A 253 -1.41 12.46 9.68
CA THR A 253 -2.46 13.34 10.17
C THR A 253 -2.50 13.19 11.67
N THR A 254 -2.23 14.26 12.40
CA THR A 254 -2.21 14.22 13.86
C THR A 254 -2.94 15.40 14.47
N GLY A 255 -3.46 15.20 15.69
CA GLY A 255 -4.13 16.27 16.42
C GLY A 255 -4.60 15.83 17.78
N TRP A 256 -5.03 16.82 18.55
CA TRP A 256 -5.61 16.65 19.87
C TRP A 256 -7.12 16.83 19.78
N PHE A 257 -7.90 16.10 20.57
CA PHE A 257 -9.34 16.32 20.69
C PHE A 257 -9.83 16.01 22.11
N ARG A 258 -10.98 16.56 22.48
CA ARG A 258 -11.63 16.25 23.77
C ARG A 258 -12.84 15.34 23.56
N PHE A 259 -12.96 14.32 24.38
CA PHE A 259 -14.10 13.41 24.41
C PHE A 259 -14.40 13.01 25.86
N ASN A 260 -15.65 13.16 26.31
CA ASN A 260 -16.09 12.86 27.69
C ASN A 260 -15.19 13.47 28.79
N GLY A 261 -14.64 14.67 28.55
CA GLY A 261 -13.79 15.38 29.51
C GLY A 261 -12.34 14.92 29.56
N ILE A 262 -11.91 14.02 28.67
CA ILE A 262 -10.52 13.58 28.51
C ILE A 262 -9.97 14.18 27.20
N THR A 263 -8.74 14.68 27.26
CA THR A 263 -7.94 15.10 26.11
C THR A 263 -7.19 13.89 25.56
N TYR A 264 -7.42 13.59 24.29
CA TYR A 264 -6.79 12.51 23.54
C TYR A 264 -5.87 13.09 22.47
N TYR A 265 -4.84 12.33 22.15
CA TYR A 265 -3.98 12.50 21.00
C TYR A 265 -4.30 11.41 19.97
N GLU A 266 -4.45 11.81 18.71
CA GLU A 266 -4.55 10.91 17.57
C GLU A 266 -3.38 11.15 16.61
N THR A 267 -2.82 10.06 16.12
CA THR A 267 -1.89 10.06 14.99
C THR A 267 -2.31 8.96 14.04
N LYS A 268 -2.42 9.30 12.75
CA LYS A 268 -2.77 8.34 11.71
C LYS A 268 -2.09 8.67 10.40
N PHE A 269 -2.26 7.78 9.43
CA PHE A 269 -1.81 7.97 8.06
C PHE A 269 -2.22 9.34 7.47
N HIS A 270 -1.43 9.81 6.51
CA HIS A 270 -1.72 11.04 5.80
C HIS A 270 -2.73 10.81 4.67
N GLY A 271 -3.65 11.76 4.47
CA GLY A 271 -4.63 11.73 3.38
C GLY A 271 -6.02 11.25 3.80
N GLU A 272 -6.91 11.10 2.81
CA GLU A 272 -8.33 10.78 3.06
C GLU A 272 -8.59 9.28 3.27
N ARG A 273 -7.71 8.41 2.77
CA ARG A 273 -7.84 6.95 2.85
C ARG A 273 -6.46 6.28 2.95
N PRO A 274 -6.35 5.14 3.65
CA PRO A 274 -5.10 4.39 3.71
C PRO A 274 -4.76 3.83 2.32
N VAL A 275 -3.48 3.79 1.99
CA VAL A 275 -2.97 3.29 0.70
C VAL A 275 -2.30 1.92 0.84
N SER A 276 -1.93 1.50 2.05
CA SER A 276 -1.30 0.19 2.32
C SER A 276 -1.75 -0.43 3.65
N ALA A 277 -1.82 -1.76 3.73
CA ALA A 277 -2.15 -2.45 4.98
C ALA A 277 -0.93 -2.61 5.89
N ALA A 278 0.27 -2.63 5.31
CA ALA A 278 1.50 -2.94 6.04
C ALA A 278 2.24 -1.69 6.54
N GLY A 279 2.01 -0.53 5.90
CA GLY A 279 2.72 0.72 6.21
C GLY A 279 1.87 1.77 6.92
N GLU A 280 0.55 1.55 7.01
CA GLU A 280 -0.36 2.52 7.61
C GLU A 280 -0.52 2.29 9.11
N PHE A 281 -0.85 3.36 9.81
CA PHE A 281 -1.06 3.38 11.24
C PHE A 281 -2.22 4.31 11.56
N HIS A 282 -2.92 4.00 12.65
CA HIS A 282 -3.80 4.92 13.35
C HIS A 282 -3.78 4.48 14.81
N GLU A 283 -3.36 5.40 15.67
CA GLU A 283 -3.30 5.21 17.11
C GLU A 283 -3.95 6.39 17.82
N VAL A 284 -4.65 6.08 18.91
CA VAL A 284 -5.26 7.08 19.80
C VAL A 284 -4.86 6.76 21.22
N SER A 285 -4.39 7.77 21.93
CA SER A 285 -3.87 7.64 23.27
C SER A 285 -4.16 8.87 24.10
N TYR A 286 -4.04 8.75 25.41
CA TYR A 286 -4.05 9.89 26.32
C TYR A 286 -2.99 9.69 27.39
N ILE A 287 -2.59 10.78 28.06
CA ILE A 287 -1.73 10.72 29.24
C ILE A 287 -2.63 10.89 30.46
N LYS A 288 -2.44 10.03 31.46
CA LYS A 288 -3.09 10.16 32.78
C LYS A 288 -2.30 9.41 33.82
N ASP A 289 -2.28 9.94 35.05
CA ASP A 289 -1.57 9.34 36.18
C ASP A 289 -0.09 9.07 35.85
N SER A 290 0.53 10.00 35.11
CA SER A 290 1.92 9.90 34.64
C SER A 290 2.22 8.71 33.71
N GLN A 291 1.22 8.20 32.99
CA GLN A 291 1.38 7.09 32.04
C GLN A 291 0.68 7.40 30.73
N VAL A 292 1.21 6.84 29.63
CA VAL A 292 0.55 6.83 28.33
C VAL A 292 -0.39 5.63 28.29
N HIS A 293 -1.67 5.89 28.02
CA HIS A 293 -2.71 4.88 27.84
C HIS A 293 -3.05 4.81 26.35
N LYS A 294 -2.82 3.66 25.71
CA LYS A 294 -3.22 3.43 24.31
C LYS A 294 -4.65 2.91 24.28
N VAL A 295 -5.56 3.69 23.70
CA VAL A 295 -6.99 3.40 23.73
C VAL A 295 -7.46 2.74 22.46
N CYS A 296 -7.01 3.25 21.32
CA CYS A 296 -7.39 2.75 20.00
C CYS A 296 -6.14 2.34 19.24
N GLN A 297 -6.12 1.10 18.76
CA GLN A 297 -5.19 0.63 17.74
C GLN A 297 -6.02 0.06 16.60
N TYR A 298 -5.80 0.54 15.38
CA TYR A 298 -6.55 0.13 14.20
C TYR A 298 -5.75 -0.86 13.37
N ASP A 299 -6.49 -1.76 12.72
CA ASP A 299 -5.96 -2.68 11.73
C ASP A 299 -6.36 -2.22 10.33
N PHE A 300 -5.57 -2.59 9.34
CA PHE A 300 -5.80 -2.22 7.94
C PHE A 300 -6.01 -3.48 7.11
N LYS A 301 -7.20 -3.61 6.52
CA LYS A 301 -7.60 -4.77 5.73
C LYS A 301 -7.60 -4.42 4.27
N LYS A 302 -6.78 -5.12 3.49
CA LYS A 302 -6.77 -4.95 2.05
C LYS A 302 -7.81 -5.84 1.38
N LYS A 303 -8.35 -5.35 0.28
CA LYS A 303 -9.18 -6.10 -0.65
C LYS A 303 -8.84 -5.68 -2.07
N VAL A 304 -8.46 -6.65 -2.89
CA VAL A 304 -8.22 -6.51 -4.32
C VAL A 304 -9.50 -6.78 -5.08
N GLU A 305 -9.85 -5.85 -5.95
CA GLU A 305 -10.97 -5.93 -6.88
C GLU A 305 -10.48 -5.81 -8.32
N ILE A 306 -11.15 -6.50 -9.24
CA ILE A 306 -10.85 -6.41 -10.68
C ILE A 306 -11.67 -5.26 -11.24
N LYS A 307 -11.02 -4.16 -11.64
CA LYS A 307 -11.68 -3.00 -12.25
C LYS A 307 -12.06 -3.22 -13.69
N VAL A 308 -11.10 -3.74 -14.46
CA VAL A 308 -11.26 -3.99 -15.89
C VAL A 308 -10.70 -5.37 -16.17
N CYS A 309 -11.42 -6.13 -16.97
CA CYS A 309 -10.89 -7.34 -17.55
C CYS A 309 -11.18 -7.42 -19.04
N LEU A 310 -10.13 -7.28 -19.85
CA LEU A 310 -10.24 -7.18 -21.30
C LEU A 310 -10.33 -8.55 -21.99
N ASP A 311 -9.86 -9.62 -21.33
CA ASP A 311 -9.85 -10.98 -21.88
C ASP A 311 -10.54 -12.02 -20.96
N CYS A 312 -11.46 -11.60 -20.07
CA CYS A 312 -12.18 -12.52 -19.17
C CYS A 312 -13.32 -13.32 -19.83
N GLU A 313 -13.76 -12.95 -21.03
CA GLU A 313 -15.00 -13.49 -21.65
C GLU A 313 -14.82 -14.79 -22.46
N LEU A 314 -13.63 -15.40 -22.46
CA LEU A 314 -13.35 -16.57 -23.30
C LEU A 314 -13.34 -17.90 -22.51
N SER A 315 -14.51 -18.41 -22.09
CA SER A 315 -14.65 -19.85 -21.79
C SER A 315 -16.04 -20.48 -21.92
N GLU A 316 -17.01 -19.85 -22.58
CA GLU A 316 -18.30 -20.51 -22.93
C GLU A 316 -18.50 -20.76 -24.45
N LYS A 317 -17.42 -20.96 -25.22
CA LYS A 317 -17.61 -21.56 -26.56
C LYS A 317 -17.97 -23.04 -26.41
N LYS A 318 -19.28 -23.32 -26.37
CA LYS A 318 -19.86 -24.66 -26.55
C LYS A 318 -19.10 -25.39 -27.67
N PRO A 319 -18.68 -26.65 -27.45
CA PRO A 319 -18.04 -27.42 -28.51
C PRO A 319 -18.97 -27.51 -29.72
N ALA A 320 -18.45 -27.11 -30.88
CA ALA A 320 -19.17 -27.16 -32.14
C ALA A 320 -19.72 -28.59 -32.35
N ALA A 321 -21.03 -28.69 -32.51
CA ALA A 321 -21.69 -29.95 -32.82
C ALA A 321 -21.02 -30.61 -34.04
N LYS A 322 -20.53 -31.84 -33.86
CA LYS A 322 -20.04 -32.68 -34.96
C LYS A 322 -21.14 -32.76 -36.03
N ARG A 323 -20.89 -32.20 -37.22
CA ARG A 323 -21.72 -32.47 -38.40
C ARG A 323 -21.67 -33.97 -38.68
N GLY A 324 -22.83 -34.63 -38.57
CA GLY A 324 -23.01 -36.03 -38.91
C GLY A 324 -22.61 -36.29 -40.35
N GLN A 325 -21.92 -37.40 -40.55
CA GLN A 325 -21.66 -38.02 -41.85
C GLN A 325 -22.99 -38.29 -42.55
N ALA A 326 -23.18 -37.70 -43.73
CA ALA A 326 -24.24 -38.10 -44.64
C ALA A 326 -23.80 -39.41 -45.31
N THR A 327 -24.55 -40.48 -45.04
CA THR A 327 -24.48 -41.75 -45.77
C THR A 327 -25.07 -41.57 -47.17
N PHE A 328 -24.30 -41.93 -48.19
CA PHE A 328 -24.78 -42.03 -49.58
C PHE A 328 -25.47 -43.39 -49.79
N PRO A 329 -26.61 -43.47 -50.49
CA PRO A 329 -27.17 -44.74 -50.91
C PRO A 329 -26.52 -45.22 -52.22
N GLU A 330 -26.02 -46.46 -52.19
CA GLU A 330 -25.61 -47.22 -53.39
C GLU A 330 -26.80 -47.41 -54.34
N LYS A 331 -26.63 -47.03 -55.61
CA LYS A 331 -27.47 -47.51 -56.71
C LYS A 331 -26.82 -48.76 -57.32
N SER A 332 -27.46 -49.91 -57.16
CA SER A 332 -27.17 -51.12 -57.92
C SER A 332 -27.86 -51.07 -59.29
N SER A 333 -27.07 -51.19 -60.34
CA SER A 333 -27.52 -51.43 -61.71
C SER A 333 -27.63 -52.93 -61.98
N GLN A 334 -28.82 -53.41 -62.30
CA GLN A 334 -29.01 -54.66 -63.03
C GLN A 334 -30.02 -54.40 -64.17
N SER A 335 -29.52 -54.46 -65.40
CA SER A 335 -30.28 -54.70 -66.64
C SER A 335 -30.42 -56.21 -66.84
N PRO A 336 -31.46 -56.66 -67.57
CA PRO A 336 -31.29 -56.87 -69.03
C PRO A 336 -31.99 -55.84 -69.90
#